data_AF-A0A4V1YJX1-F1
#
_entry.id   AF-A0A4V1YJX1-F1
#
_cell.length_a   1.000
_cell.length_b   1.000
_cell.length_c   1.000
_cell.angle_alpha   90.00
_cell.angle_beta   90.00
_cell.angle_gamma   90.00
#
_symmetry.space_group_name_H-M   'P 1'
#
loop_
_entity.id
_entity.type
_entity.pdbx_description
1 polymer ?
#
loop_
_entity_poly.entity_id
_entity_poly.type
_entity_poly.pdbx_seq_one_letter_code
_entity_poly.pdbx_strand_id
1 'polypeptide(L)' 'MKDKIYLKYKGRDSWDRPVYQDESGKLWKDVEPYSDRPAHLCSACDNAFDGEPDIPMNAMARYQNITVIYYPTRDVWR' A
#
# COMPACT_ATOMS: atom_id res chain seq x y z
N MET A 1 7.28 -10.57 -18.73
CA MET A 1 7.75 -9.60 -17.71
C MET A 1 6.74 -9.65 -16.56
N LYS A 2 7.17 -9.68 -15.30
CA LYS A 2 6.23 -9.55 -14.17
C LYS A 2 5.75 -8.09 -14.14
N ASP A 3 4.45 -7.88 -14.04
CA ASP A 3 3.88 -6.54 -13.97
C ASP A 3 4.39 -5.81 -12.71
N LYS A 4 4.56 -4.49 -12.84
CA LYS A 4 5.03 -3.61 -11.76
C LYS A 4 3.89 -2.68 -11.37
N ILE A 5 3.84 -2.33 -10.08
CA ILE A 5 2.99 -1.24 -9.59
C ILE A 5 3.87 -0.22 -8.87
N TYR A 6 3.65 1.05 -9.18
CA TYR A 6 4.32 2.17 -8.53
C TYR A 6 3.43 2.74 -7.44
N LEU A 7 3.94 2.80 -6.22
CA LEU A 7 3.23 3.28 -5.04
C LEU A 7 3.88 4.57 -4.55
N LYS A 8 3.24 5.71 -4.85
CA LYS A 8 3.67 7.03 -4.42
C LYS A 8 3.22 7.29 -3.00
N TYR A 9 4.15 7.56 -2.09
CA TYR A 9 3.83 7.91 -0.70
C TYR A 9 2.96 9.17 -0.62
N LYS A 10 1.89 9.12 0.19
CA LYS A 10 0.92 10.20 0.38
C LYS A 10 0.94 10.79 1.79
N GLY A 11 1.49 10.07 2.76
CA GLY A 11 1.47 10.45 4.18
C GLY A 11 1.12 9.24 5.05
N ARG A 12 0.80 9.51 6.32
CA ARG A 12 0.28 8.51 7.25
C ARG A 12 -1.15 8.82 7.60
N ASP A 13 -1.97 7.78 7.72
CA ASP A 13 -3.36 7.92 8.18
C ASP A 13 -3.42 8.15 9.70
N SER A 14 -4.63 8.36 10.21
CA SER A 14 -4.90 8.56 11.65
C SER A 14 -4.41 7.44 12.58
N TRP A 15 -4.01 6.27 12.05
CA TRP A 15 -3.45 5.14 12.82
C TRP A 15 -1.93 5.03 12.65
N ASP A 16 -1.29 6.08 12.14
CA ASP A 16 0.15 6.14 11.84
C ASP A 16 0.62 5.13 10.79
N ARG A 17 -0.28 4.64 9.93
CA ARG A 17 0.06 3.70 8.84
C ARG A 17 0.36 4.47 7.56
N PRO A 18 1.41 4.11 6.81
CA PRO A 18 1.71 4.79 5.57
C PRO A 18 0.67 4.48 4.49
N VAL A 19 0.24 5.55 3.81
CA VAL A 19 -0.69 5.52 2.69
C VAL A 19 0.08 5.81 1.40
N TYR A 20 -0.18 4.99 0.39
CA TYR A 20 0.39 5.11 -0.94
C TYR A 20 -0.72 5.22 -1.98
N GLN A 21 -0.42 5.85 -3.11
CA GLN A 21 -1.32 5.93 -4.27
C GLN A 21 -0.67 5.26 -5.47
N ASP A 22 -1.42 4.41 -6.16
CA ASP A 22 -0.99 3.83 -7.43
C ASP A 22 -1.31 4.71 -8.64
N GLU A 23 -0.85 4.31 -9.82
CA GLU A 23 -1.04 5.04 -11.08
C GLU A 23 -2.52 5.17 -11.50
N SER A 24 -3.40 4.31 -10.98
CA SER A 24 -4.85 4.40 -11.21
C SER A 24 -5.56 5.32 -10.22
N GLY A 25 -4.84 5.87 -9.24
CA GLY A 25 -5.39 6.71 -8.19
C GLY A 25 -5.91 5.94 -6.97
N LYS A 26 -5.77 4.60 -6.95
CA LYS A 26 -6.18 3.76 -5.83
C LYS A 26 -5.21 3.90 -4.67
N LEU A 27 -5.75 4.00 -3.47
CA LEU A 27 -5.02 4.10 -2.21
C LEU A 27 -4.76 2.72 -1.62
N TRP A 28 -3.54 2.58 -1.13
CA TRP A 28 -2.99 1.39 -0.51
C TRP A 28 -2.40 1.75 0.85
N LYS A 29 -2.67 0.94 1.86
CA LYS A 29 -2.19 1.11 3.23
C LYS A 29 -1.29 -0.05 3.57
N ASP A 30 -0.07 0.21 4.03
CA ASP A 30 0.74 -0.85 4.65
C ASP A 30 0.30 -0.97 6.11
N VAL A 31 -0.43 -2.03 6.44
CA VAL A 31 -1.01 -2.22 7.79
C VAL A 31 -0.03 -2.85 8.78
N GLU A 32 1.09 -3.38 8.28
CA GLU A 32 2.18 -3.93 9.07
C GLU A 32 3.52 -3.35 8.60
N PRO A 33 3.73 -2.02 8.73
CA PRO A 33 4.90 -1.33 8.18
C PRO A 33 6.14 -1.54 9.08
N TYR A 34 6.41 -2.77 9.51
CA TYR A 34 7.63 -3.12 10.24
C TYR A 34 8.83 -3.17 9.28
N SER A 35 9.98 -2.66 9.74
CA SER A 35 11.21 -2.58 8.94
C SER A 35 11.82 -3.94 8.61
N ASP A 36 11.53 -4.96 9.42
CA ASP A 36 12.03 -6.32 9.32
C ASP A 36 11.05 -7.31 8.65
N ARG A 37 9.87 -6.84 8.22
CA ARG A 37 8.84 -7.66 7.58
C ARG A 37 8.48 -7.17 6.19
N PRO A 38 8.01 -8.05 5.29
CA PRO A 38 7.37 -7.62 4.04
C PRO A 38 6.16 -6.71 4.31
N ALA A 39 5.83 -5.86 3.33
CA ALA A 39 4.65 -5.02 3.42
C ALA A 39 3.36 -5.84 3.38
N HIS A 40 2.39 -5.43 4.19
CA HIS A 40 1.04 -5.96 4.17
C HIS A 40 0.11 -4.87 3.61
N LEU A 41 -0.02 -4.83 2.28
CA LEU A 41 -0.80 -3.79 1.60
C LEU A 41 -2.29 -4.14 1.54
N CYS A 42 -3.15 -3.25 2.01
CA CYS A 42 -4.61 -3.31 1.88
C CYS A 42 -5.13 -2.11 1.10
N SER A 43 -6.22 -2.26 0.34
CA SER A 43 -6.93 -1.10 -0.22
C SER A 43 -7.54 -0.24 0.89
N ALA A 44 -7.77 1.04 0.62
CA ALA A 44 -8.55 1.88 1.53
C ALA A 44 -10.06 1.78 1.20
N CYS A 45 -10.90 1.61 2.22
CA CYS A 45 -12.34 1.70 2.10
C CYS A 45 -12.75 3.07 1.53
N ASP A 46 -13.69 3.08 0.58
CA ASP A 46 -14.10 4.26 -0.20
C ASP A 46 -12.95 5.04 -0.88
N ASN A 47 -11.78 4.40 -1.04
CA ASN A 47 -10.55 5.04 -1.49
C ASN A 47 -10.20 6.30 -0.68
N ALA A 48 -10.61 6.36 0.59
CA ALA A 48 -10.43 7.52 1.46
C ALA A 48 -9.09 7.44 2.21
N PHE A 49 -8.44 8.60 2.40
CA PHE A 49 -7.12 8.66 3.05
C PHE A 49 -7.14 8.08 4.48
N ASP A 50 -8.15 8.43 5.27
CA ASP A 50 -8.37 7.90 6.63
C ASP A 50 -9.37 6.73 6.67
N GLY A 51 -9.78 6.21 5.52
CA GLY A 51 -10.65 5.04 5.46
C GLY A 51 -9.99 3.80 6.06
N GLU A 52 -10.78 2.88 6.59
CA GLU A 52 -10.27 1.61 7.11
C GLU A 52 -9.57 0.79 6.00
N PRO A 53 -8.57 -0.05 6.35
CA PRO A 53 -8.05 -1.03 5.42
C PRO A 53 -9.16 -2.01 5.04
N ASP A 54 -9.27 -2.32 3.76
CA ASP A 54 -10.36 -3.09 3.18
C ASP A 54 -9.87 -4.46 2.68
N ILE A 55 -9.47 -4.58 1.40
CA ILE A 55 -9.08 -5.86 0.81
C ILE A 55 -7.54 -5.95 0.71
N PRO A 56 -6.91 -7.03 1.24
CA PRO A 56 -5.49 -7.28 1.05
C PRO A 56 -5.11 -7.41 -0.43
N MET A 57 -4.00 -6.81 -0.83
CA MET A 57 -3.48 -6.85 -2.21
C MET A 57 -3.26 -8.28 -2.70
N ASN A 58 -2.75 -9.16 -1.84
CA ASN A 58 -2.51 -10.57 -2.17
C ASN A 58 -3.79 -11.41 -2.37
N ALA A 59 -4.94 -10.92 -1.90
CA ALA A 59 -6.24 -11.56 -2.15
C ALA A 59 -6.82 -11.22 -3.53
N MET A 60 -6.28 -10.21 -4.22
CA MET A 60 -6.77 -9.76 -5.52
C MET A 60 -5.95 -10.39 -6.65
N ALA A 61 -6.61 -11.17 -7.53
CA ALA A 61 -5.96 -11.88 -8.65
C ALA A 61 -5.08 -10.96 -9.52
N ARG A 62 -5.52 -9.72 -9.76
CA ARG A 62 -4.77 -8.71 -10.54
C ARG A 62 -3.40 -8.37 -9.98
N TYR A 63 -3.23 -8.45 -8.66
CA TYR A 63 -1.99 -8.06 -7.98
C TYR A 63 -1.14 -9.26 -7.54
N GLN A 64 -1.50 -10.48 -7.97
CA GLN A 64 -0.67 -11.65 -7.72
C GLN A 64 0.62 -11.60 -8.55
N ASN A 65 1.74 -11.93 -7.91
CA ASN A 65 3.08 -12.00 -8.54
C ASN A 65 3.60 -10.70 -9.17
N ILE A 66 3.03 -9.55 -8.81
CA ILE A 66 3.54 -8.25 -9.24
C ILE A 66 4.74 -7.82 -8.40
N THR A 67 5.55 -6.91 -8.94
CA THR A 67 6.58 -6.21 -8.16
C THR A 67 6.07 -4.85 -7.72
N VAL A 68 6.05 -4.63 -6.39
CA VAL A 68 5.72 -3.33 -5.80
C VAL A 68 6.96 -2.45 -5.75
N ILE A 69 6.87 -1.24 -6.30
CA ILE A 69 7.92 -0.24 -6.28
C ILE A 69 7.42 0.97 -5.50
N TYR A 70 8.05 1.28 -4.39
CA TYR A 70 7.74 2.45 -3.58
C TYR A 70 8.48 3.69 -4.08
N TYR A 71 7.83 4.85 -4.04
CA TYR A 71 8.45 6.13 -4.37
C TYR A 71 8.17 7.19 -3.28
N PRO A 72 9.21 7.81 -2.67
CA PRO A 72 10.64 7.59 -2.94
C PRO A 72 11.16 6.25 -2.37
N THR A 73 10.65 5.81 -1.23
CA THR A 73 10.99 4.54 -0.55
C THR A 73 9.78 4.03 0.23
N ARG A 74 9.83 2.79 0.73
CA ARG A 74 8.84 2.29 1.70
C ARG A 74 9.04 3.02 3.04
N ASP A 75 7.95 3.54 3.58
CA ASP A 75 7.89 4.11 4.94
C ASP A 75 7.52 3.00 5.94
N VAL A 76 8.16 3.02 7.11
CA VAL A 76 8.06 1.99 8.15
C VAL A 76 7.91 2.64 9.53
N TRP A 77 7.30 1.95 10.50
CA TRP A 77 7.30 2.39 11.90
C TRP A 77 8.73 2.52 12.42
N ARG A 78 8.97 3.56 13.23
CA ARG A 78 10.26 3.87 13.85
C ARG A 78 10.21 3.67 15.36
#